data_AF-A0A6J8BT80-F1
#
_entry.id   AF-A0A6J8BT80-F1
#
_cell.length_a   1.000
_cell.length_b   1.000
_cell.length_c   1.000
_cell.angle_alpha   90.00
_cell.angle_beta   90.00
_cell.angle_gamma   90.00
#
_symmetry.space_group_name_H-M   'P 1'
#
loop_
_entity.id
_entity.type
_entity.pdbx_description
1 polymer ?
#
loop_
_entity_poly.entity_id
_entity_poly.type
_entity_poly.pdbx_seq_one_letter_code
_entity_poly.pdbx_strand_id
1 'polypeptide(L)'
;MVQSQVIPALLPHFTYHPDNINILSEVSWVFTYLASSGEFSEEIVKNGVLTQIVVLLIQLSEVQPHIATVVTPLLRCLGNLCSGPDEYTVMVCENQQLLPVLGNYLSSNHRHVKKETLWVLSNLTSESKACSAVTHSPLLHQILEQVPAAFDIKMEALYVLCNLAIHGEEICSYLVDNGVLQQVTPVLKSSDVEILNLGLSLVEMALRMTQNGCHVFEECDGVTRLEALDYHNNDTIRHQASELLDVYFYGETQEGDG
;
A
#
# COMPACT_ATOMS: atom_id res chain seq x y z
N MET A 1 -28.92 15.82 -17.20
CA MET A 1 -28.60 15.97 -18.65
C MET A 1 -27.41 16.90 -18.94
N VAL A 2 -27.01 17.79 -18.02
CA VAL A 2 -25.78 18.62 -18.18
C VAL A 2 -24.51 17.93 -17.66
N GLN A 3 -24.64 16.92 -16.79
CA GLN A 3 -23.49 16.19 -16.22
C GLN A 3 -22.80 15.21 -17.19
N SER A 4 -23.46 14.68 -18.23
CA SER A 4 -22.91 13.55 -19.02
C SER A 4 -22.03 13.94 -20.23
N GLN A 5 -21.56 15.19 -20.34
CA GLN A 5 -20.68 15.59 -21.46
C GLN A 5 -19.28 16.02 -21.03
N VAL A 6 -19.02 16.17 -19.72
CA VAL A 6 -17.70 16.59 -19.24
C VAL A 6 -16.66 15.51 -19.55
N ILE A 7 -16.93 14.24 -19.23
CA ILE A 7 -15.99 13.15 -19.46
C ILE A 7 -15.66 13.00 -20.96
N PRO A 8 -16.64 12.87 -21.89
CA PRO A 8 -16.35 12.81 -23.33
C PRO A 8 -15.59 14.02 -23.88
N ALA A 9 -15.85 15.23 -23.37
CA ALA A 9 -15.17 16.43 -23.83
C ALA A 9 -13.69 16.49 -23.42
N LEU A 10 -13.32 15.83 -22.33
CA LEU A 10 -11.95 15.81 -21.81
C LEU A 10 -11.08 14.71 -22.44
N LEU A 11 -11.69 13.62 -22.93
CA LEU A 11 -10.96 12.47 -23.50
C LEU A 11 -9.95 12.84 -24.60
N PRO A 12 -10.26 13.72 -25.58
CA PRO A 12 -9.28 14.10 -26.61
C PRO A 12 -8.02 14.74 -26.05
N HIS A 13 -8.12 15.35 -24.87
CA HIS A 13 -7.02 16.03 -24.19
C HIS A 13 -6.28 15.13 -23.19
N PHE A 14 -6.82 13.94 -22.89
CA PHE A 14 -6.26 12.98 -21.96
C PHE A 14 -5.27 12.02 -22.63
N THR A 15 -4.34 12.61 -23.39
CA THR A 15 -3.30 11.90 -24.13
C THR A 15 -1.96 12.59 -23.95
N TYR A 16 -0.86 11.82 -23.96
CA TYR A 16 0.48 12.37 -23.83
C TYR A 16 0.98 12.93 -25.17
N HIS A 17 1.35 14.21 -25.17
CA HIS A 17 2.13 14.87 -26.21
C HIS A 17 3.04 15.91 -25.53
N PRO A 18 4.29 16.13 -25.98
CA PRO A 18 5.20 17.10 -25.38
C PRO A 18 4.59 18.50 -25.21
N ASP A 19 3.81 18.95 -26.20
CA ASP A 19 3.15 20.26 -26.18
C ASP A 19 1.84 20.30 -25.35
N ASN A 20 1.34 19.13 -24.90
CA ASN A 20 0.05 18.99 -24.19
C ASN A 20 0.22 18.74 -22.68
N ILE A 21 1.44 18.73 -22.15
CA ILE A 21 1.73 18.34 -20.77
C ILE A 21 0.90 19.12 -19.74
N ASN A 22 0.79 20.44 -19.90
CA ASN A 22 0.04 21.28 -18.97
C ASN A 22 -1.46 20.96 -18.99
N ILE A 23 -2.02 20.78 -20.18
CA ILE A 23 -3.44 20.41 -20.34
C ILE A 23 -3.67 19.00 -19.77
N LEU A 24 -2.78 18.04 -20.05
CA LEU A 24 -2.86 16.70 -19.50
C LEU A 24 -2.84 16.71 -17.96
N SER A 25 -2.00 17.56 -17.35
CA SER A 25 -1.97 17.74 -15.89
C SER A 25 -3.32 18.22 -15.36
N GLU A 26 -3.89 19.28 -15.94
CA GLU A 26 -5.19 19.82 -15.52
C GLU A 26 -6.34 18.82 -15.73
N VAL A 27 -6.38 18.13 -16.88
CA VAL A 27 -7.38 17.10 -17.16
C VAL A 27 -7.26 15.93 -16.16
N SER A 28 -6.04 15.54 -15.79
CA SER A 28 -5.81 14.50 -14.78
C SER A 28 -6.35 14.90 -13.41
N TRP A 29 -6.23 16.19 -13.03
CA TRP A 29 -6.85 16.71 -11.82
C TRP A 29 -8.38 16.70 -11.89
N VAL A 30 -8.96 17.08 -13.02
CA VAL A 30 -10.42 17.01 -13.20
C VAL A 30 -10.92 15.57 -13.00
N PHE A 31 -10.27 14.57 -13.61
CA PHE A 31 -10.63 13.16 -13.39
C PHE A 31 -10.43 12.72 -11.95
N THR A 32 -9.35 13.20 -11.29
CA THR A 32 -9.14 12.96 -9.86
C THR A 32 -10.34 13.43 -9.03
N TYR A 33 -10.82 14.64 -9.27
CA TYR A 33 -11.95 15.20 -8.53
C TYR A 33 -13.25 14.45 -8.83
N LEU A 34 -13.50 14.09 -10.10
CA LEU A 34 -14.67 13.29 -10.46
C LEU A 34 -14.67 11.92 -9.77
N ALA A 35 -13.51 11.25 -9.74
CA ALA A 35 -13.34 9.94 -9.10
C ALA A 35 -13.43 10.00 -7.56
N SER A 36 -13.08 11.14 -6.94
CA SER A 36 -13.01 11.25 -5.47
C SER A 36 -14.34 11.05 -4.74
N SER A 37 -15.46 11.30 -5.42
CA SER A 37 -16.80 11.16 -4.85
C SER A 37 -17.41 9.76 -5.04
N GLY A 38 -16.84 8.94 -5.92
CA GLY A 38 -17.43 7.67 -6.36
C GLY A 38 -18.63 7.81 -7.31
N GLU A 39 -19.35 8.93 -7.30
CA GLU A 39 -20.57 9.17 -8.09
C GLU A 39 -20.34 8.98 -9.60
N PHE A 40 -19.18 9.40 -10.10
CA PHE A 40 -18.84 9.35 -11.52
C PHE A 40 -17.98 8.14 -11.90
N SER A 41 -17.61 7.27 -10.96
CA SER A 41 -16.64 6.19 -11.22
C SER A 41 -17.10 5.25 -12.34
N GLU A 42 -18.37 4.86 -12.35
CA GLU A 42 -18.92 4.00 -13.41
C GLU A 42 -18.86 4.69 -14.79
N GLU A 43 -19.17 5.98 -14.88
CA GLU A 43 -19.11 6.74 -16.13
C GLU A 43 -17.66 6.92 -16.61
N ILE A 44 -16.73 7.21 -15.69
CA ILE A 44 -15.29 7.32 -15.96
C ILE A 44 -14.76 6.00 -16.56
N VAL A 45 -15.09 4.86 -15.93
CA VAL A 45 -14.64 3.54 -16.37
C VAL A 45 -15.30 3.15 -17.70
N LYS A 46 -16.61 3.37 -17.89
CA LYS A 46 -17.30 3.11 -19.16
C LYS A 46 -16.72 3.89 -20.34
N ASN A 47 -16.20 5.08 -20.10
CA ASN A 47 -15.54 5.91 -21.12
C ASN A 47 -14.06 5.55 -21.34
N GLY A 48 -13.55 4.49 -20.71
CA GLY A 48 -12.17 3.99 -20.92
C GLY A 48 -11.08 4.78 -20.19
N VAL A 49 -11.45 5.69 -19.30
CA VAL A 49 -10.47 6.56 -18.60
C VAL A 49 -9.54 5.74 -17.70
N LEU A 50 -10.05 4.71 -17.01
CA LEU A 50 -9.23 3.84 -16.16
C LEU A 50 -8.09 3.18 -16.95
N THR A 51 -8.42 2.57 -18.09
CA THR A 51 -7.44 1.96 -18.99
C THR A 51 -6.45 3.01 -19.52
N GLN A 52 -6.95 4.20 -19.87
CA GLN A 52 -6.11 5.30 -20.36
C GLN A 52 -5.14 5.81 -19.28
N ILE A 53 -5.53 5.86 -17.99
CA ILE A 53 -4.63 6.21 -16.88
C ILE A 53 -3.45 5.23 -16.84
N VAL A 54 -3.73 3.92 -16.91
CA VAL A 54 -2.69 2.87 -16.90
C VAL A 54 -1.73 3.05 -18.09
N VAL A 55 -2.26 3.28 -19.30
CA VAL A 55 -1.45 3.55 -20.50
C VAL A 55 -0.57 4.78 -20.31
N LEU A 56 -1.12 5.87 -19.78
CA LEU A 56 -0.36 7.12 -19.55
C LEU A 56 0.75 6.93 -18.51
N LEU A 57 0.49 6.21 -17.42
CA LEU A 57 1.51 5.90 -16.41
C LEU A 57 2.65 5.08 -17.03
N ILE A 58 2.34 4.06 -17.84
CA ILE A 58 3.36 3.27 -18.53
C ILE A 58 4.20 4.16 -19.46
N GLN A 59 3.54 4.93 -20.33
CA GLN A 59 4.22 5.84 -21.28
C GLN A 59 5.09 6.89 -20.58
N LEU A 60 4.58 7.51 -19.52
CA LEU A 60 5.31 8.54 -18.78
C LEU A 60 6.50 7.95 -18.02
N SER A 61 6.41 6.72 -17.53
CA SER A 61 7.55 6.04 -16.89
C SER A 61 8.72 5.83 -17.86
N GLU A 62 8.46 5.69 -19.15
CA GLU A 62 9.51 5.48 -20.16
C GLU A 62 10.10 6.81 -20.66
N VAL A 63 9.23 7.81 -20.89
CA VAL A 63 9.64 9.05 -21.56
C VAL A 63 10.06 10.14 -20.58
N GLN A 64 9.38 10.27 -19.44
CA GLN A 64 9.64 11.34 -18.47
C GLN A 64 9.24 10.93 -17.03
N PRO A 65 9.91 9.93 -16.41
CA PRO A 65 9.48 9.31 -15.15
C PRO A 65 9.39 10.26 -13.96
N HIS A 66 10.03 11.43 -14.03
CA HIS A 66 10.05 12.44 -12.96
C HIS A 66 9.07 13.59 -13.17
N ILE A 67 8.10 13.48 -14.09
CA ILE A 67 7.08 14.53 -14.28
C ILE A 67 5.96 14.45 -13.22
N ALA A 68 6.33 14.78 -11.99
CA ALA A 68 5.45 14.78 -10.83
C ALA A 68 4.12 15.52 -11.06
N THR A 69 4.10 16.61 -11.82
CA THR A 69 2.90 17.42 -12.09
C THR A 69 1.79 16.66 -12.82
N VAL A 70 2.15 15.62 -13.59
CA VAL A 70 1.18 14.76 -14.30
C VAL A 70 1.03 13.41 -13.60
N VAL A 71 2.13 12.80 -13.17
CA VAL A 71 2.12 11.48 -12.53
C VAL A 71 1.30 11.48 -11.23
N THR A 72 1.39 12.54 -10.43
CA THR A 72 0.67 12.64 -9.14
C THR A 72 -0.85 12.57 -9.32
N PRO A 73 -1.50 13.43 -10.13
CA PRO A 73 -2.93 13.31 -10.35
C PRO A 73 -3.34 12.02 -11.06
N LEU A 74 -2.50 11.43 -11.92
CA LEU A 74 -2.80 10.13 -12.53
C LEU A 74 -2.84 9.01 -11.48
N LEU A 75 -1.83 8.92 -10.60
CA LEU A 75 -1.81 7.95 -9.50
C LEU A 75 -2.96 8.20 -8.53
N ARG A 76 -3.26 9.46 -8.19
CA ARG A 76 -4.38 9.81 -7.32
C ARG A 76 -5.72 9.40 -7.93
N CYS A 77 -5.93 9.65 -9.23
CA CYS A 77 -7.14 9.23 -9.91
C CYS A 77 -7.25 7.70 -9.96
N LEU A 78 -6.14 7.00 -10.23
CA LEU A 78 -6.09 5.54 -10.23
C LEU A 78 -6.48 4.98 -8.85
N GLY A 79 -5.88 5.48 -7.78
CA GLY A 79 -6.20 5.03 -6.42
C GLY A 79 -7.64 5.33 -6.01
N ASN A 80 -8.20 6.49 -6.41
CA ASN A 80 -9.62 6.81 -6.15
C ASN A 80 -10.53 5.77 -6.80
N LEU A 81 -10.24 5.37 -8.04
CA LEU A 81 -10.99 4.33 -8.74
C LEU A 81 -10.78 2.96 -8.08
N CYS A 82 -9.53 2.59 -7.78
CA CYS A 82 -9.20 1.33 -7.13
C CYS A 82 -9.71 1.18 -5.70
N SER A 83 -10.08 2.28 -5.02
CA SER A 83 -10.77 2.22 -3.72
C SER A 83 -12.27 1.93 -3.83
N GLY A 84 -12.79 1.86 -5.05
CA GLY A 84 -14.17 1.50 -5.36
C GLY A 84 -14.35 -0.02 -5.55
N PRO A 85 -15.23 -0.45 -6.47
CA PRO A 85 -15.48 -1.87 -6.74
C PRO A 85 -14.22 -2.66 -7.15
N ASP A 86 -14.12 -3.90 -6.66
CA ASP A 86 -13.02 -4.83 -6.96
C ASP A 86 -12.84 -5.08 -8.46
N GLU A 87 -13.89 -4.93 -9.27
CA GLU A 87 -13.80 -5.01 -10.73
C GLU A 87 -12.75 -4.04 -11.29
N TYR A 88 -12.58 -2.86 -10.69
CA TYR A 88 -11.63 -1.85 -11.16
C TYR A 88 -10.19 -2.23 -10.82
N THR A 89 -9.92 -2.76 -9.62
CA THR A 89 -8.59 -3.26 -9.26
C THR A 89 -8.22 -4.47 -10.13
N VAL A 90 -9.17 -5.35 -10.43
CA VAL A 90 -8.99 -6.49 -11.34
C VAL A 90 -8.63 -6.01 -12.75
N MET A 91 -9.38 -5.06 -13.32
CA MET A 91 -9.09 -4.47 -14.63
C MET A 91 -7.68 -3.86 -14.70
N VAL A 92 -7.25 -3.20 -13.61
CA VAL A 92 -5.92 -2.60 -13.52
C VAL A 92 -4.83 -3.68 -13.47
N CYS A 93 -5.06 -4.76 -12.73
CA CYS A 93 -4.11 -5.87 -12.58
C CYS A 93 -3.95 -6.74 -13.84
N GLU A 94 -4.91 -6.71 -14.78
CA GLU A 94 -4.77 -7.40 -16.07
C GLU A 94 -3.60 -6.84 -16.89
N ASN A 95 -3.20 -5.59 -16.67
CA ASN A 95 -2.02 -5.01 -17.30
C ASN A 95 -0.76 -5.30 -16.49
N GLN A 96 -0.05 -6.38 -16.86
CA GLN A 96 1.17 -6.83 -16.19
C GLN A 96 2.33 -5.81 -16.22
N GLN A 97 2.30 -4.80 -17.08
CA GLN A 97 3.33 -3.76 -17.15
C GLN A 97 3.20 -2.71 -16.04
N LEU A 98 2.02 -2.59 -15.42
CA LEU A 98 1.79 -1.56 -14.41
C LEU A 98 2.62 -1.79 -13.14
N LEU A 99 2.73 -3.02 -12.65
CA LEU A 99 3.47 -3.31 -11.41
C LEU A 99 4.94 -2.86 -11.49
N PRO A 100 5.73 -3.25 -12.53
CA PRO A 100 7.08 -2.70 -12.72
C PRO A 100 7.12 -1.16 -12.76
N VAL A 101 6.12 -0.54 -13.41
CA VAL A 101 6.02 0.92 -13.51
C VAL A 101 5.76 1.58 -12.15
N LEU A 102 4.92 0.99 -11.30
CA LEU A 102 4.74 1.45 -9.92
C LEU A 102 6.07 1.36 -9.14
N GLY A 103 6.90 0.34 -9.38
CA GLY A 103 8.24 0.23 -8.79
C GLY A 103 9.18 1.37 -9.18
N ASN A 104 9.11 1.81 -10.44
CA ASN A 104 9.84 2.99 -10.91
C ASN A 104 9.37 4.26 -10.18
N TYR A 105 8.06 4.43 -10.00
CA TYR A 105 7.51 5.58 -9.29
C TYR A 105 7.79 5.57 -7.79
N LEU A 106 7.85 4.39 -7.16
CA LEU A 106 8.26 4.25 -5.76
C LEU A 106 9.72 4.66 -5.54
N SER A 107 10.54 4.59 -6.59
CA SER A 107 11.93 5.05 -6.61
C SER A 107 12.08 6.56 -6.93
N SER A 108 10.97 7.30 -7.09
CA SER A 108 10.98 8.73 -7.42
C SER A 108 11.61 9.59 -6.32
N ASN A 109 12.31 10.65 -6.70
CA ASN A 109 12.81 11.66 -5.76
C ASN A 109 11.69 12.52 -5.16
N HIS A 110 10.47 12.43 -5.70
CA HIS A 110 9.32 13.19 -5.22
C HIS A 110 8.53 12.37 -4.18
N ARG A 111 8.59 12.81 -2.91
CA ARG A 111 7.88 12.17 -1.78
C ARG A 111 6.38 11.95 -2.06
N HIS A 112 5.69 12.92 -2.65
CA HIS A 112 4.27 12.78 -2.95
C HIS A 112 4.01 11.70 -4.02
N VAL A 113 4.89 11.53 -5.02
CA VAL A 113 4.75 10.43 -6.00
C VAL A 113 4.87 9.09 -5.29
N LYS A 114 5.88 8.91 -4.42
CA LYS A 114 6.03 7.69 -3.62
C LYS A 114 4.78 7.40 -2.78
N LYS A 115 4.23 8.44 -2.14
CA LYS A 115 3.02 8.33 -1.32
C LYS A 115 1.84 7.83 -2.16
N GLU A 116 1.56 8.47 -3.30
CA GLU A 116 0.47 8.06 -4.19
C GLU A 116 0.69 6.66 -4.76
N THR A 117 1.94 6.29 -5.06
CA THR A 117 2.27 4.94 -5.52
C THR A 117 1.96 3.88 -4.45
N LEU A 118 2.36 4.11 -3.19
CA LEU A 118 2.05 3.20 -2.09
C LEU A 118 0.54 3.12 -1.83
N TRP A 119 -0.16 4.25 -1.93
CA TRP A 119 -1.62 4.27 -1.79
C TRP A 119 -2.33 3.52 -2.92
N VAL A 120 -1.86 3.61 -4.16
CA VAL A 120 -2.35 2.73 -5.25
C VAL A 120 -2.07 1.27 -4.92
N LEU A 121 -0.86 0.94 -4.48
CA LEU A 121 -0.49 -0.43 -4.10
C LEU A 121 -1.35 -0.96 -2.95
N SER A 122 -1.74 -0.14 -1.98
CA SER A 122 -2.58 -0.58 -0.85
C SER A 122 -3.99 -0.95 -1.34
N ASN A 123 -4.57 -0.15 -2.24
CA ASN A 123 -5.85 -0.47 -2.86
C ASN A 123 -5.78 -1.68 -3.80
N LEU A 124 -4.67 -1.90 -4.50
CA LEU A 124 -4.51 -3.12 -5.31
C LEU A 124 -4.39 -4.36 -4.42
N THR A 125 -3.61 -4.27 -3.35
CA THR A 125 -3.34 -5.39 -2.43
C THR A 125 -4.47 -5.66 -1.44
N SER A 126 -5.55 -4.88 -1.44
CA SER A 126 -6.77 -5.31 -0.74
C SER A 126 -7.40 -6.54 -1.40
N GLU A 127 -7.13 -6.77 -2.70
CA GLU A 127 -7.68 -7.88 -3.48
C GLU A 127 -6.68 -9.01 -3.70
N SER A 128 -7.15 -10.26 -3.49
CA SER A 128 -6.32 -11.47 -3.51
C SER A 128 -5.53 -11.67 -4.82
N LYS A 129 -6.10 -11.32 -5.97
CA LYS A 129 -5.46 -11.51 -7.29
C LYS A 129 -4.20 -10.66 -7.46
N ALA A 130 -4.17 -9.45 -6.92
CA ALA A 130 -3.01 -8.55 -7.04
C ALA A 130 -1.90 -8.95 -6.06
N CYS A 131 -2.26 -9.57 -4.94
CA CYS A 131 -1.34 -9.83 -3.84
C CYS A 131 -0.19 -10.75 -4.23
N SER A 132 -0.47 -11.85 -4.91
CA SER A 132 0.59 -12.77 -5.35
C SER A 132 1.56 -12.09 -6.32
N ALA A 133 1.05 -11.26 -7.25
CA ALA A 133 1.87 -10.54 -8.21
C ALA A 133 2.76 -9.47 -7.55
N VAL A 134 2.26 -8.76 -6.53
CA VAL A 134 3.06 -7.80 -5.76
C VAL A 134 4.09 -8.53 -4.89
N THR A 135 3.66 -9.56 -4.16
CA THR A 135 4.49 -10.32 -3.20
C THR A 135 5.71 -10.95 -3.88
N HIS A 136 5.52 -11.59 -5.03
CA HIS A 136 6.60 -12.30 -5.74
C HIS A 136 7.36 -11.42 -6.74
N SER A 137 7.20 -10.09 -6.65
CA SER A 137 7.91 -9.15 -7.52
C SER A 137 9.00 -8.38 -6.75
N PRO A 138 9.94 -7.73 -7.46
CA PRO A 138 10.90 -6.82 -6.84
C PRO A 138 10.26 -5.67 -6.04
N LEU A 139 8.95 -5.41 -6.23
CA LEU A 139 8.23 -4.37 -5.49
C LEU A 139 8.23 -4.62 -3.99
N LEU A 140 8.17 -5.88 -3.54
CA LEU A 140 8.13 -6.18 -2.11
C LEU A 140 9.34 -5.56 -1.40
N HIS A 141 10.54 -5.73 -1.95
CA HIS A 141 11.74 -5.14 -1.38
C HIS A 141 11.69 -3.61 -1.35
N GLN A 142 11.21 -2.99 -2.44
CA GLN A 142 11.08 -1.53 -2.52
C GLN A 142 10.04 -0.99 -1.51
N ILE A 143 8.96 -1.72 -1.25
CA ILE A 143 7.95 -1.39 -0.23
C ILE A 143 8.56 -1.51 1.16
N LEU A 144 9.31 -2.58 1.45
CA LEU A 144 10.00 -2.78 2.72
C LEU A 144 11.00 -1.65 3.01
N GLU A 145 11.74 -1.19 2.00
CA GLU A 145 12.64 -0.03 2.11
C GLU A 145 11.92 1.29 2.45
N GLN A 146 10.61 1.38 2.23
CA GLN A 146 9.81 2.56 2.58
C GLN A 146 9.34 2.54 4.04
N VAL A 147 9.37 1.41 4.76
CA VAL A 147 8.98 1.32 6.18
C VAL A 147 9.80 2.25 7.08
N PRO A 148 11.14 2.37 6.97
CA PRO A 148 11.90 3.31 7.80
C PRO A 148 11.77 4.79 7.37
N ALA A 149 11.01 5.10 6.31
CA ALA A 149 10.91 6.45 5.77
C ALA A 149 10.12 7.42 6.68
N ALA A 150 9.86 8.62 6.16
CA ALA A 150 9.07 9.65 6.84
C ALA A 150 7.64 9.17 7.10
N PHE A 151 6.99 9.76 8.11
CA PHE A 151 5.69 9.38 8.65
C PHE A 151 4.65 8.94 7.61
N ASP A 152 4.34 9.81 6.64
CA ASP A 152 3.34 9.56 5.60
C ASP A 152 3.69 8.38 4.69
N ILE A 153 4.96 8.25 4.29
CA ILE A 153 5.44 7.15 3.44
C ILE A 153 5.43 5.84 4.22
N LYS A 154 5.90 5.85 5.46
CA LYS A 154 5.88 4.69 6.36
C LYS A 154 4.46 4.17 6.56
N MET A 155 3.51 5.07 6.82
CA MET A 155 2.10 4.72 7.02
C MET A 155 1.53 4.01 5.80
N GLU A 156 1.70 4.55 4.59
CA GLU A 156 1.22 3.90 3.37
C GLU A 156 1.91 2.55 3.11
N ALA A 157 3.22 2.45 3.38
CA ALA A 157 3.94 1.18 3.25
C ALA A 157 3.41 0.11 4.21
N LEU A 158 3.08 0.48 5.45
CA LEU A 158 2.49 -0.42 6.43
C LEU A 158 1.09 -0.88 6.01
N TYR A 159 0.27 -0.01 5.41
CA TYR A 159 -1.03 -0.43 4.84
C TYR A 159 -0.86 -1.49 3.75
N VAL A 160 0.10 -1.31 2.83
CA VAL A 160 0.39 -2.32 1.79
C VAL A 160 0.78 -3.66 2.44
N LEU A 161 1.67 -3.65 3.41
CA LEU A 161 2.15 -4.88 4.06
C LEU A 161 1.04 -5.57 4.88
N CYS A 162 0.19 -4.81 5.58
CA CYS A 162 -0.96 -5.36 6.29
C CYS A 162 -1.96 -5.99 5.32
N ASN A 163 -2.26 -5.29 4.22
CA ASN A 163 -3.15 -5.79 3.19
C ASN A 163 -2.59 -7.05 2.55
N LEU A 164 -1.28 -7.17 2.31
CA LEU A 164 -0.68 -8.42 1.83
C LEU A 164 -0.82 -9.56 2.84
N ALA A 165 -0.45 -9.32 4.11
CA ALA A 165 -0.43 -10.35 5.15
C ALA A 165 -1.81 -10.95 5.45
N ILE A 166 -2.89 -10.17 5.32
CA ILE A 166 -4.25 -10.65 5.61
C ILE A 166 -4.74 -11.75 4.66
N HIS A 167 -4.12 -11.88 3.46
CA HIS A 167 -4.53 -12.87 2.46
C HIS A 167 -4.08 -14.30 2.75
N GLY A 168 -3.39 -14.54 3.86
CA GLY A 168 -3.19 -15.87 4.44
C GLY A 168 -1.73 -16.26 4.66
N GLU A 169 -1.57 -17.47 5.20
CA GLU A 169 -0.29 -18.02 5.66
C GLU A 169 0.80 -18.03 4.59
N GLU A 170 0.49 -18.36 3.33
CA GLU A 170 1.50 -18.41 2.26
C GLU A 170 2.15 -17.04 2.03
N ILE A 171 1.33 -16.00 1.85
CA ILE A 171 1.83 -14.63 1.65
C ILE A 171 2.50 -14.12 2.92
N CYS A 172 1.89 -14.33 4.08
CA CYS A 172 2.45 -13.87 5.35
C CYS A 172 3.83 -14.53 5.63
N SER A 173 3.99 -15.82 5.36
CA SER A 173 5.27 -16.53 5.49
C SER A 173 6.31 -15.97 4.52
N TYR A 174 5.92 -15.69 3.27
CA TYR A 174 6.81 -15.06 2.30
C TYR A 174 7.28 -13.68 2.77
N LEU A 175 6.40 -12.87 3.38
CA LEU A 175 6.77 -11.58 3.97
C LEU A 175 7.79 -11.76 5.12
N VAL A 176 7.57 -12.73 6.01
CA VAL A 176 8.50 -13.05 7.11
C VAL A 176 9.86 -13.46 6.57
N ASP A 177 9.89 -14.38 5.60
CA ASP A 177 11.14 -14.86 4.97
C ASP A 177 11.89 -13.74 4.22
N ASN A 178 11.19 -12.70 3.76
CA ASN A 178 11.77 -11.54 3.08
C ASN A 178 12.02 -10.33 4.00
N GLY A 179 11.95 -10.52 5.31
CA GLY A 179 12.46 -9.56 6.26
C GLY A 179 11.43 -8.54 6.79
N VAL A 180 10.13 -8.82 6.69
CA VAL A 180 9.09 -7.87 7.14
C VAL A 180 9.20 -7.56 8.64
N LEU A 181 9.52 -8.55 9.47
CA LEU A 181 9.65 -8.37 10.92
C LEU A 181 10.85 -7.51 11.28
N GLN A 182 11.95 -7.60 10.54
CA GLN A 182 13.15 -6.79 10.72
C GLN A 182 12.85 -5.30 10.47
N GLN A 183 11.98 -5.01 9.50
CA GLN A 183 11.57 -3.62 9.19
C GLN A 183 10.49 -3.10 10.16
N VAL A 184 9.56 -3.94 10.57
CA VAL A 184 8.38 -3.54 11.35
C VAL A 184 8.65 -3.52 12.85
N THR A 185 9.55 -4.35 13.36
CA THR A 185 9.90 -4.37 14.80
C THR A 185 10.39 -2.99 15.30
N PRO A 186 11.21 -2.22 14.57
CA PRO A 186 11.51 -0.83 14.87
C PRO A 186 10.29 0.11 15.01
N VAL A 187 9.20 -0.17 14.30
CA VAL A 187 7.97 0.64 14.26
C VAL A 187 7.26 0.64 15.61
N LEU A 188 7.42 -0.42 16.42
CA LEU A 188 6.84 -0.54 17.77
C LEU A 188 7.34 0.52 18.77
N LYS A 189 8.32 1.35 18.40
CA LYS A 189 8.77 2.52 19.17
C LYS A 189 8.10 3.83 18.74
N SER A 190 7.19 3.79 17.76
CA SER A 190 6.49 4.97 17.27
C SER A 190 5.66 5.61 18.38
N SER A 191 5.64 6.95 18.45
CA SER A 191 4.71 7.68 19.32
C SER A 191 3.32 7.84 18.71
N ASP A 192 3.19 7.55 17.42
CA ASP A 192 1.93 7.63 16.70
C ASP A 192 1.15 6.33 16.84
N VAL A 193 -0.09 6.45 17.32
CA VAL A 193 -0.96 5.31 17.67
C VAL A 193 -1.39 4.53 16.43
N GLU A 194 -1.62 5.18 15.30
CA GLU A 194 -2.06 4.51 14.07
C GLU A 194 -0.93 3.68 13.48
N ILE A 195 0.28 4.23 13.43
CA ILE A 195 1.49 3.49 13.02
C ILE A 195 1.77 2.32 13.96
N LEU A 196 1.58 2.50 15.28
CA LEU A 196 1.72 1.41 16.24
C LEU A 196 0.69 0.31 16.00
N ASN A 197 -0.58 0.67 15.80
CA ASN A 197 -1.64 -0.31 15.51
C ASN A 197 -1.33 -1.13 14.26
N LEU A 198 -0.92 -0.48 13.17
CA LEU A 198 -0.52 -1.18 11.94
C LEU A 198 0.68 -2.11 12.17
N GLY A 199 1.69 -1.64 12.91
CA GLY A 199 2.85 -2.45 13.27
C GLY A 199 2.47 -3.68 14.11
N LEU A 200 1.64 -3.48 15.14
CA LEU A 200 1.15 -4.56 16.01
C LEU A 200 0.26 -5.55 15.24
N SER A 201 -0.63 -5.08 14.36
CA SER A 201 -1.45 -5.97 13.52
C SER A 201 -0.59 -6.83 12.59
N LEU A 202 0.44 -6.25 11.98
CA LEU A 202 1.34 -7.01 11.11
C LEU A 202 2.19 -8.02 11.88
N VAL A 203 2.65 -7.66 13.09
CA VAL A 203 3.33 -8.58 14.01
C VAL A 203 2.37 -9.71 14.42
N GLU A 204 1.16 -9.41 14.86
CA GLU A 204 0.14 -10.40 15.23
C GLU A 204 -0.08 -11.43 14.10
N MET A 205 -0.28 -10.96 12.88
CA MET A 205 -0.49 -11.85 11.73
C MET A 205 0.73 -12.72 11.48
N ALA A 206 1.95 -12.17 11.58
CA ALA A 206 3.17 -12.94 11.41
C ALA A 206 3.33 -14.01 12.50
N LEU A 207 3.08 -13.68 13.77
CA LEU A 207 3.16 -14.62 14.89
C LEU A 207 2.09 -15.72 14.77
N ARG A 208 0.86 -15.35 14.39
CA ARG A 208 -0.26 -16.28 14.27
C ARG A 208 -0.18 -17.21 13.07
N MET A 209 0.23 -16.67 11.92
CA MET A 209 0.11 -17.37 10.64
C MET A 209 1.38 -18.09 10.20
N THR A 210 2.55 -17.84 10.81
CA THR A 210 3.82 -18.38 10.31
C THR A 210 4.52 -19.22 11.38
N GLN A 211 5.11 -20.35 10.97
CA GLN A 211 5.77 -21.28 11.90
C GLN A 211 7.05 -20.68 12.53
N ASN A 212 7.76 -19.82 11.80
CA ASN A 212 8.99 -19.18 12.24
C ASN A 212 8.77 -17.76 12.78
N GLY A 213 7.53 -17.23 12.77
CA GLY A 213 7.23 -15.85 13.14
C GLY A 213 7.72 -15.47 14.53
N CYS A 214 7.43 -16.30 15.55
CA CYS A 214 7.89 -16.06 16.92
C CYS A 214 9.42 -16.00 17.02
N HIS A 215 10.11 -16.98 16.44
CA HIS A 215 11.57 -17.04 16.46
C HIS A 215 12.21 -15.84 15.76
N VAL A 216 11.73 -15.48 14.56
CA VAL A 216 12.25 -14.33 13.81
C VAL A 216 11.97 -13.02 14.56
N PHE A 217 10.81 -12.91 15.20
CA PHE A 217 10.47 -11.73 16.00
C PHE A 217 11.36 -11.59 17.24
N GLU A 218 11.67 -12.69 17.93
CA GLU A 218 12.65 -12.74 19.02
C GLU A 218 14.04 -12.28 18.57
N GLU A 219 14.52 -12.79 17.43
CA GLU A 219 15.81 -12.39 16.86
C GLU A 219 15.90 -10.89 16.49
N CYS A 220 14.74 -10.23 16.31
CA CYS A 220 14.65 -8.81 16.00
C CYS A 220 14.52 -7.91 17.26
N ASP A 221 14.76 -8.43 18.45
CA ASP A 221 14.46 -7.79 19.75
C ASP A 221 12.97 -7.43 19.91
N GLY A 222 12.09 -8.20 19.27
CA GLY A 222 10.65 -7.94 19.23
C GLY A 222 9.97 -8.04 20.59
N VAL A 223 10.28 -9.09 21.36
CA VAL A 223 9.72 -9.33 22.69
C VAL A 223 10.01 -8.16 23.63
N THR A 224 11.26 -7.71 23.70
CA THR A 224 11.65 -6.54 24.50
C THR A 224 10.91 -5.27 24.10
N ARG A 225 10.52 -5.13 22.83
CA ARG A 225 9.76 -3.97 22.35
C ARG A 225 8.28 -4.07 22.71
N LEU A 226 7.69 -5.26 22.71
CA LEU A 226 6.35 -5.47 23.25
C LEU A 226 6.31 -5.21 24.76
N GLU A 227 7.29 -5.71 25.53
CA GLU A 227 7.40 -5.42 26.97
C GLU A 227 7.49 -3.92 27.26
N ALA A 228 8.21 -3.16 26.41
CA ALA A 228 8.30 -1.72 26.55
C ALA A 228 6.94 -1.00 26.35
N LEU A 229 6.02 -1.61 25.59
CA LEU A 229 4.68 -1.06 25.36
C LEU A 229 3.77 -1.20 26.58
N ASP A 230 4.08 -2.02 27.60
CA ASP A 230 3.34 -2.07 28.87
C ASP A 230 3.37 -0.72 29.62
N TYR A 231 4.31 0.16 29.29
CA TYR A 231 4.43 1.49 29.86
C TYR A 231 3.81 2.58 28.96
N HIS A 232 3.17 2.19 27.85
CA HIS A 232 2.60 3.13 26.89
C HIS A 232 1.34 3.81 27.44
N ASN A 233 1.13 5.09 27.13
CA ASN A 233 0.01 5.87 27.69
C ASN A 233 -1.37 5.46 27.12
N ASN A 234 -1.41 4.76 25.98
CA ASN A 234 -2.65 4.29 25.37
C ASN A 234 -2.97 2.87 25.87
N ASP A 235 -4.09 2.73 26.57
CA ASP A 235 -4.55 1.47 27.16
C ASP A 235 -4.75 0.37 26.10
N THR A 236 -5.31 0.69 24.93
CA THR A 236 -5.52 -0.29 23.85
C THR A 236 -4.20 -0.88 23.36
N ILE A 237 -3.19 -0.03 23.16
CA ILE A 237 -1.84 -0.47 22.76
C ILE A 237 -1.23 -1.39 23.82
N ARG A 238 -1.38 -1.04 25.11
CA ARG A 238 -0.88 -1.89 26.21
C ARG A 238 -1.52 -3.26 26.16
N HIS A 239 -2.85 -3.32 26.12
CA HIS A 239 -3.58 -4.59 26.12
C HIS A 239 -3.22 -5.45 24.91
N GLN A 240 -3.10 -4.86 23.71
CA GLN A 240 -2.67 -5.60 22.52
C GLN A 240 -1.25 -6.16 22.67
N ALA A 241 -0.31 -5.37 23.19
CA ALA A 241 1.07 -5.84 23.38
C ALA A 241 1.16 -6.96 24.43
N SER A 242 0.46 -6.81 25.57
CA SER A 242 0.43 -7.84 26.61
C SER A 242 -0.24 -9.13 26.12
N GLU A 243 -1.32 -9.04 25.34
CA GLU A 243 -1.98 -10.20 24.75
C GLU A 243 -1.03 -10.97 23.80
N LEU A 244 -0.27 -10.27 22.96
CA LEU A 244 0.72 -10.91 22.10
C LEU A 244 1.82 -11.61 22.90
N LEU A 245 2.29 -10.99 23.99
CA LEU A 245 3.27 -11.60 24.88
C LEU A 245 2.73 -12.87 25.55
N ASP A 246 1.53 -12.80 26.12
CA ASP A 246 0.91 -13.91 26.83
C ASP A 246 0.62 -15.09 25.90
N VAL A 247 0.09 -14.83 24.70
CA VAL A 247 -0.31 -15.87 23.74
C VAL A 247 0.89 -16.55 23.10
N TYR A 248 1.92 -15.79 22.71
CA TYR A 248 2.99 -16.31 21.84
C TYR A 248 4.34 -16.55 22.54
N PHE A 249 4.59 -15.95 23.71
CA PHE A 249 5.91 -15.99 24.35
C PHE A 249 5.88 -16.46 25.80
N TYR A 250 4.81 -16.20 26.57
CA TYR A 250 4.74 -16.57 27.98
C TYR A 250 3.81 -17.74 28.29
N GLY A 251 2.83 -18.03 27.42
CA GLY A 251 1.81 -19.07 27.62
C GLY A 251 2.31 -20.51 27.75
N GLU A 252 3.56 -20.81 27.35
CA GLU A 252 4.14 -22.15 27.45
C GLU A 252 4.93 -22.42 28.75
N THR A 253 5.09 -21.42 29.63
CA THR A 253 5.88 -21.60 30.89
C THR A 253 5.07 -22.08 32.11
N GLN A 254 3.78 -22.42 31.96
CA GLN A 254 2.94 -22.85 33.11
C GLN A 254 2.50 -24.33 33.13
N GLU A 255 2.87 -25.16 32.16
CA GLU A 255 2.60 -26.62 32.19
C GLU A 255 3.92 -27.43 32.23
N GLY A 256 4.59 -27.45 33.39
CA GLY A 256 5.86 -28.18 33.51
C GLY A 256 6.40 -28.48 34.91
N ASP A 257 5.71 -28.12 35.99
CA ASP A 257 6.06 -28.55 37.35
C ASP A 257 4.82 -29.14 38.03
N GLY A 258 4.65 -30.47 37.88
CA GLY A 258 3.59 -31.26 38.52
C GLY A 258 3.88 -32.76 38.45
#